data_AF-A0A3N6QUS1-F1
#
_entry.id   AF-A0A3N6QUS1-F1
#
_cell.length_a   1.000
_cell.length_b   1.000
_cell.length_c   1.000
_cell.angle_alpha   90.00
_cell.angle_beta   90.00
_cell.angle_gamma   90.00
#
_symmetry.space_group_name_H-M   'P 1'
#
loop_
_entity.id
_entity.type
_entity.pdbx_description
1 polymer ?
#
loop_
_entity_poly.entity_id
_entity_poly.type
_entity_poly.pdbx_seq_one_letter_code
_entity_poly.pdbx_strand_id
1 'polypeptide(L)'
;MFKHSPWHHLQSYIPHFMGEFLQQLAQRLQINQLITKHLTDIKELIIVPHIFLHQIPFAALPITTETVTIADNLPMDNTKGMKFNPRPTQTQTTTISKTYLSDKFRLRVVSSCQILSYCDNCNKTTNSPKMGIVENATGDLEGSEYECQNLAQMFQVPNNLHLKYQQATVNNYRQLAKQVQILHSSHHASADLINLLDSKLHLFDGDVTLGDVFTWRLPKLTDVFLSCCETNLTFSNKLNDDILSIAAGFLSAGALSVVSTLWSVEDKSTAEFCQLYYQFRNQGETRPEALRKAQFELRKRENFKHPYHWAGFVSQGLE
;
A
#
# COMPACT_ATOMS: atom_id res chain seq x y z
N MET A 1 10.95 -21.76 1.65
CA MET A 1 9.93 -22.56 0.94
C MET A 1 8.79 -21.60 0.61
N PHE A 2 8.94 -20.82 -0.46
CA PHE A 2 8.02 -19.73 -0.81
C PHE A 2 7.70 -19.91 -2.30
N LYS A 3 6.42 -20.08 -2.68
CA LYS A 3 6.03 -20.47 -4.06
C LYS A 3 4.66 -19.97 -4.55
N HIS A 4 3.90 -19.18 -3.79
CA HIS A 4 2.45 -19.10 -4.08
C HIS A 4 1.83 -17.71 -4.30
N SER A 5 2.54 -16.59 -4.19
CA SER A 5 2.03 -15.34 -4.78
C SER A 5 1.98 -15.47 -6.33
N PRO A 6 0.95 -14.97 -7.03
CA PRO A 6 1.00 -14.81 -8.49
C PRO A 6 2.19 -13.93 -8.94
N TRP A 7 2.74 -13.16 -8.01
CA TRP A 7 3.96 -12.36 -8.18
C TRP A 7 5.25 -13.11 -7.77
N HIS A 8 5.15 -14.25 -7.06
CA HIS A 8 6.31 -14.98 -6.53
C HIS A 8 7.20 -15.56 -7.63
N HIS A 9 6.62 -16.17 -8.65
CA HIS A 9 7.37 -16.66 -9.82
C HIS A 9 7.94 -15.53 -10.68
N LEU A 10 7.57 -14.29 -10.36
CA LEU A 10 7.96 -13.09 -11.07
C LEU A 10 8.81 -12.16 -10.20
N GLN A 11 9.28 -12.48 -8.99
CA GLN A 11 10.04 -11.52 -8.17
C GLN A 11 11.25 -10.90 -8.90
N SER A 12 11.86 -11.65 -9.84
CA SER A 12 12.91 -11.16 -10.76
C SER A 12 12.39 -10.47 -12.05
N TYR A 13 11.11 -10.62 -12.38
CA TYR A 13 10.44 -10.14 -13.61
C TYR A 13 9.32 -9.11 -13.39
N ILE A 14 8.83 -8.93 -12.15
CA ILE A 14 7.76 -8.00 -11.75
C ILE A 14 8.06 -6.59 -12.27
N PRO A 15 9.29 -6.06 -12.16
CA PRO A 15 9.59 -4.72 -12.66
C PRO A 15 9.49 -4.59 -14.19
N HIS A 16 9.67 -5.68 -14.93
CA HIS A 16 9.70 -5.63 -16.40
C HIS A 16 8.30 -5.68 -17.02
N PHE A 17 7.36 -6.42 -16.43
CA PHE A 17 6.03 -6.63 -17.01
C PHE A 17 4.91 -5.81 -16.35
N MET A 18 5.14 -5.24 -15.17
CA MET A 18 4.07 -4.53 -14.44
C MET A 18 3.52 -3.34 -15.22
N GLY A 19 4.36 -2.55 -15.89
CA GLY A 19 3.91 -1.38 -16.66
C GLY A 19 2.90 -1.74 -17.77
N GLU A 20 3.24 -2.73 -18.60
CA GLU A 20 2.37 -3.18 -19.69
C GLU A 20 1.11 -3.88 -19.16
N PHE A 21 1.27 -4.72 -18.13
CA PHE A 21 0.15 -5.39 -17.49
C PHE A 21 -0.87 -4.39 -16.94
N LEU A 22 -0.42 -3.36 -16.21
CA LEU A 22 -1.29 -2.32 -15.67
C LEU A 22 -2.00 -1.52 -16.77
N GLN A 23 -1.32 -1.26 -17.88
CA GLN A 23 -1.91 -0.61 -19.05
C GLN A 23 -3.02 -1.47 -19.67
N GLN A 24 -2.77 -2.75 -19.91
CA GLN A 24 -3.77 -3.68 -20.43
C GLN A 24 -4.95 -3.83 -19.47
N LEU A 25 -4.68 -3.89 -18.16
CA LEU A 25 -5.70 -4.02 -17.13
C LEU A 25 -6.60 -2.79 -17.06
N ALA A 26 -6.03 -1.57 -17.07
CA ALA A 26 -6.80 -0.32 -17.09
C ALA A 26 -7.70 -0.21 -18.34
N GLN A 27 -7.24 -0.70 -19.49
CA GLN A 27 -8.04 -0.77 -20.72
C GLN A 27 -9.20 -1.76 -20.60
N ARG A 28 -8.94 -2.98 -20.11
CA ARG A 28 -9.98 -4.02 -19.91
C ARG A 28 -11.05 -3.59 -18.91
N LEU A 29 -10.64 -2.91 -17.84
CA LEU A 29 -11.54 -2.31 -16.85
C LEU A 29 -12.21 -1.01 -17.34
N GLN A 30 -11.84 -0.53 -18.53
CA GLN A 30 -12.38 0.70 -19.12
C GLN A 30 -12.30 1.92 -18.18
N ILE A 31 -11.20 2.04 -17.42
CA ILE A 31 -11.06 3.05 -16.35
C ILE A 31 -11.32 4.48 -16.85
N ASN A 32 -10.76 4.86 -17.99
CA ASN A 32 -10.98 6.20 -18.55
C ASN A 32 -12.45 6.45 -18.90
N GLN A 33 -13.16 5.45 -19.42
CA GLN A 33 -14.58 5.57 -19.73
C GLN A 33 -15.43 5.69 -18.46
N LEU A 34 -15.11 4.91 -17.41
CA LEU A 34 -15.77 5.02 -16.11
C LEU A 34 -15.58 6.41 -15.51
N ILE A 35 -14.37 6.94 -15.57
CA ILE A 35 -14.05 8.28 -15.07
C ILE A 35 -14.92 9.34 -15.75
N THR A 36 -14.92 9.37 -17.08
CA THR A 36 -15.65 10.40 -17.85
C THR A 36 -17.17 10.29 -17.70
N LYS A 37 -17.70 9.07 -17.57
CA LYS A 37 -19.15 8.85 -17.51
C LYS A 37 -19.74 8.98 -16.10
N HIS A 38 -19.01 8.63 -15.05
CA HIS A 38 -19.59 8.40 -13.73
C HIS A 38 -18.83 9.04 -12.57
N LEU A 39 -17.56 9.45 -12.75
CA LEU A 39 -16.70 9.89 -11.63
C LEU A 39 -16.26 11.36 -11.76
N THR A 40 -16.99 12.15 -12.54
CA THR A 40 -16.82 13.62 -12.59
C THR A 40 -17.11 14.21 -11.21
N ASP A 41 -16.27 15.13 -10.75
CA ASP A 41 -16.34 15.79 -9.42
C ASP A 41 -16.16 14.90 -8.19
N ILE A 42 -15.92 13.60 -8.39
CA ILE A 42 -15.57 12.67 -7.31
C ILE A 42 -14.10 12.84 -6.94
N LYS A 43 -13.82 13.00 -5.64
CA LYS A 43 -12.45 13.12 -5.09
C LYS A 43 -11.93 11.83 -4.50
N GLU A 44 -12.82 10.89 -4.20
CA GLU A 44 -12.50 9.69 -3.45
C GLU A 44 -13.30 8.50 -3.93
N LEU A 45 -12.61 7.36 -4.08
CA LEU A 45 -13.20 6.10 -4.47
C LEU A 45 -13.01 5.09 -3.33
N ILE A 46 -14.13 4.57 -2.85
CA ILE A 46 -14.16 3.37 -2.01
C ILE A 46 -14.41 2.20 -2.96
N ILE A 47 -13.40 1.34 -3.10
CA ILE A 47 -13.44 0.18 -3.98
C ILE A 47 -13.76 -1.02 -3.12
N VAL A 48 -14.81 -1.76 -3.49
CA VAL A 48 -15.11 -3.11 -2.99
C VAL A 48 -14.80 -4.08 -4.12
N PRO A 49 -13.56 -4.60 -4.20
CA PRO A 49 -13.23 -5.53 -5.27
C PRO A 49 -13.99 -6.86 -5.06
N HIS A 50 -14.04 -7.68 -6.11
CA HIS A 50 -14.63 -9.01 -6.06
C HIS A 50 -13.54 -10.04 -6.42
N ILE A 51 -13.32 -11.02 -5.55
CA ILE A 51 -12.38 -12.15 -5.74
C ILE A 51 -10.97 -11.67 -6.13
N PHE A 52 -10.55 -11.82 -7.39
CA PHE A 52 -9.16 -11.55 -7.79
C PHE A 52 -8.86 -10.05 -7.90
N LEU A 53 -9.89 -9.21 -7.94
CA LEU A 53 -9.71 -7.76 -8.06
C LEU A 53 -9.02 -7.15 -6.83
N HIS A 54 -9.00 -7.86 -5.69
CA HIS A 54 -8.29 -7.40 -4.48
C HIS A 54 -6.77 -7.36 -4.65
N GLN A 55 -6.22 -8.05 -5.64
CA GLN A 55 -4.79 -8.04 -5.95
C GLN A 55 -4.40 -6.92 -6.92
N ILE A 56 -5.35 -6.12 -7.40
CA ILE A 56 -5.08 -5.04 -8.34
C ILE A 56 -4.50 -3.84 -7.58
N PRO A 57 -3.31 -3.34 -7.96
CA PRO A 57 -2.80 -2.09 -7.43
C PRO A 57 -3.52 -0.92 -8.10
N PHE A 58 -4.77 -0.66 -7.69
CA PHE A 58 -5.61 0.38 -8.28
C PHE A 58 -4.91 1.74 -8.34
N ALA A 59 -4.10 2.05 -7.32
CA ALA A 59 -3.29 3.26 -7.26
C ALA A 59 -2.37 3.47 -8.45
N ALA A 60 -1.90 2.39 -9.10
CA ALA A 60 -1.01 2.42 -10.25
C ALA A 60 -1.69 2.08 -11.58
N LEU A 61 -3.03 2.03 -11.65
CA LEU A 61 -3.70 1.94 -12.94
C LEU A 61 -3.49 3.25 -13.72
N PRO A 62 -2.91 3.21 -14.93
CA PRO A 62 -2.69 4.41 -15.72
C PRO A 62 -4.02 4.99 -16.19
N ILE A 63 -4.09 6.33 -16.19
CA ILE A 63 -5.22 7.09 -16.72
C ILE A 63 -4.71 8.07 -17.77
N THR A 64 -5.54 8.37 -18.77
CA THR A 64 -5.17 9.32 -19.82
C THR A 64 -5.51 10.72 -19.35
N THR A 65 -4.49 11.55 -19.15
CA THR A 65 -4.64 13.01 -19.11
C THR A 65 -4.29 13.57 -20.49
N GLU A 66 -4.97 14.63 -20.92
CA GLU A 66 -4.75 15.28 -22.22
C GLU A 66 -3.25 15.44 -22.52
N THR A 67 -2.85 15.01 -23.71
CA THR A 67 -1.46 15.07 -24.17
C THR A 67 -0.99 16.52 -24.26
N VAL A 68 -0.02 16.91 -23.44
CA VAL A 68 0.71 18.17 -23.64
C VAL A 68 1.62 17.98 -24.86
N THR A 69 1.29 18.67 -25.95
CA THR A 69 2.15 18.76 -27.13
C THR A 69 3.12 19.92 -26.91
N ILE A 70 4.39 19.62 -26.69
CA ILE A 70 5.45 20.63 -26.71
C ILE A 70 5.98 20.70 -28.13
N ALA A 71 5.82 21.85 -28.78
CA ALA A 71 6.49 22.12 -30.04
C ALA A 71 7.93 22.56 -29.74
N ASP A 72 8.91 21.72 -30.09
CA ASP A 72 10.33 22.10 -30.05
C ASP A 72 10.58 23.15 -31.15
N ASN A 73 10.50 24.43 -30.80
CA ASN A 73 11.01 25.51 -31.64
C ASN A 73 12.53 25.61 -31.45
N LEU A 74 13.29 24.76 -32.14
CA LEU A 74 14.74 24.93 -32.25
C LEU A 74 15.04 26.28 -32.94
N PRO A 75 15.93 27.13 -32.38
CA PRO A 75 16.36 28.34 -33.07
C PRO A 75 17.11 27.94 -34.34
N MET A 76 16.62 28.39 -35.50
CA MET A 76 17.29 28.26 -36.79
C MET A 76 18.58 29.07 -36.76
N ASP A 77 19.72 28.39 -36.63
CA ASP A 77 21.03 28.96 -36.95
C ASP A 77 21.12 29.17 -38.46
N ASN A 78 21.17 30.43 -38.87
CA ASN A 78 21.24 30.87 -40.25
C ASN A 78 22.67 31.24 -40.64
N THR A 79 23.60 30.30 -40.52
CA THR A 79 24.96 30.44 -41.06
C THR A 79 25.20 29.57 -42.31
N LYS A 80 25.11 30.25 -43.46
CA LYS A 80 25.73 29.98 -44.78
C LYS A 80 25.61 28.58 -45.42
N GLY A 81 24.83 28.54 -46.50
CA GLY A 81 25.24 27.85 -47.74
C GLY A 81 24.51 26.56 -48.09
N MET A 82 23.98 26.54 -49.32
CA MET A 82 23.33 25.42 -50.04
C MET A 82 21.91 25.01 -49.62
N LYS A 83 21.01 25.09 -50.60
CA LYS A 83 19.60 24.73 -50.53
C LYS A 83 19.44 23.21 -50.43
N PHE A 84 18.99 22.73 -49.28
CA PHE A 84 18.09 21.59 -49.18
C PHE A 84 16.85 22.08 -48.43
N ASN A 85 15.65 21.75 -48.91
CA ASN A 85 14.43 21.87 -48.12
C ASN A 85 14.29 20.55 -47.35
N PRO A 86 14.81 20.40 -46.11
CA PRO A 86 14.33 19.33 -45.27
C PRO A 86 12.87 19.66 -44.95
N ARG A 87 11.96 18.74 -45.28
CA ARG A 87 10.60 18.74 -44.74
C ARG A 87 10.75 18.93 -43.22
N PRO A 88 10.06 19.90 -42.58
CA PRO A 88 10.18 20.04 -41.14
C PRO A 88 9.67 18.73 -40.53
N THR A 89 10.61 17.89 -40.09
CA THR A 89 10.29 16.75 -39.25
C THR A 89 9.93 17.36 -37.92
N GLN A 90 8.64 17.66 -37.73
CA GLN A 90 8.11 17.94 -36.40
C GLN A 90 8.29 16.64 -35.61
N THR A 91 9.41 16.51 -34.91
CA THR A 91 9.53 15.54 -33.83
C THR A 91 8.58 16.01 -32.74
N GLN A 92 7.36 15.47 -32.79
CA GLN A 92 6.38 15.63 -31.73
C GLN A 92 6.84 14.76 -30.56
N THR A 93 7.60 15.37 -29.66
CA THR A 93 8.01 14.72 -28.41
C THR A 93 6.79 14.71 -27.49
N THR A 94 5.98 13.66 -27.58
CA THR A 94 4.86 13.47 -26.65
C THR A 94 5.44 13.00 -25.33
N THR A 95 5.72 13.93 -24.41
CA THR A 95 6.02 13.55 -23.03
C THR A 95 4.73 13.08 -22.39
N ILE A 96 4.44 11.78 -22.46
CA ILE A 96 3.34 11.19 -21.71
C ILE A 96 3.74 11.25 -20.24
N SER A 97 3.32 12.30 -19.54
CA SER A 97 3.30 12.26 -18.08
C SER A 97 2.42 11.08 -17.68
N LYS A 98 3.03 10.05 -17.08
CA LYS A 98 2.28 8.88 -16.60
C LYS A 98 1.44 9.31 -15.41
N THR A 99 0.17 9.60 -15.66
CA THR A 99 -0.83 9.85 -14.63
C THR A 99 -1.47 8.54 -14.21
N TYR A 100 -1.67 8.35 -12.91
CA TYR A 100 -2.28 7.16 -12.34
C TYR A 100 -3.60 7.49 -11.65
N LEU A 101 -4.41 6.46 -11.38
CA LEU A 101 -5.70 6.63 -10.70
C LEU A 101 -5.55 7.32 -9.34
N SER A 102 -4.49 7.01 -8.60
CA SER A 102 -4.15 7.65 -7.31
C SER A 102 -3.81 9.14 -7.44
N ASP A 103 -3.47 9.65 -8.63
CA ASP A 103 -3.23 11.08 -8.87
C ASP A 103 -4.54 11.87 -8.98
N LYS A 104 -5.63 11.19 -9.36
CA LYS A 104 -6.95 11.81 -9.50
C LYS A 104 -7.83 11.61 -8.27
N PHE A 105 -7.76 10.45 -7.63
CA PHE A 105 -8.63 10.09 -6.50
C PHE A 105 -7.84 9.67 -5.27
N ARG A 106 -8.38 9.95 -4.09
CA ARG A 106 -8.05 9.18 -2.88
C ARG A 106 -8.67 7.80 -3.00
N LEU A 107 -7.91 6.76 -2.67
CA LEU A 107 -8.36 5.38 -2.83
C LEU A 107 -8.43 4.69 -1.47
N ARG A 108 -9.56 4.04 -1.21
CA ARG A 108 -9.74 3.06 -0.13
C ARG A 108 -10.20 1.74 -0.71
N VAL A 109 -9.64 0.64 -0.23
CA VAL A 109 -10.09 -0.70 -0.59
C VAL A 109 -10.74 -1.32 0.64
N VAL A 110 -11.98 -1.79 0.53
CA VAL A 110 -12.63 -2.47 1.66
C VAL A 110 -12.90 -3.92 1.31
N SER A 111 -12.72 -4.80 2.28
CA SER A 111 -12.87 -6.24 2.07
C SER A 111 -14.33 -6.64 1.89
N SER A 112 -15.25 -5.94 2.57
CA SER A 112 -16.69 -6.04 2.38
C SER A 112 -17.39 -4.79 2.93
N CYS A 113 -18.61 -4.51 2.48
CA CYS A 113 -19.43 -3.43 3.02
C CYS A 113 -19.82 -3.66 4.50
N GLN A 114 -19.84 -4.92 4.96
CA GLN A 114 -20.13 -5.25 6.35
C GLN A 114 -19.01 -4.78 7.29
N ILE A 115 -17.76 -5.01 6.92
CA ILE A 115 -16.59 -4.51 7.67
C ILE A 115 -16.61 -2.99 7.69
N LEU A 116 -16.91 -2.34 6.56
CA LEU A 116 -17.02 -0.90 6.49
C LEU A 116 -18.09 -0.35 7.47
N SER A 117 -19.29 -0.95 7.46
CA SER A 117 -20.37 -0.58 8.39
C SER A 117 -19.99 -0.84 9.85
N TYR A 118 -19.27 -1.93 10.15
CA TYR A 118 -18.76 -2.21 11.49
C TYR A 118 -17.79 -1.12 11.97
N CYS A 119 -16.83 -0.72 11.12
CA CYS A 119 -15.89 0.34 11.43
C CYS A 119 -16.59 1.69 11.62
N ASP A 120 -17.59 2.04 10.80
CA ASP A 120 -18.32 3.32 10.91
C ASP A 120 -19.06 3.46 12.24
N ASN A 121 -19.54 2.35 12.79
CA ASN A 121 -20.18 2.32 14.10
C ASN A 121 -19.19 2.40 15.28
N CYS A 122 -17.89 2.26 15.03
CA CYS A 122 -16.86 2.37 16.07
C CYS A 122 -16.53 3.85 16.33
N ASN A 123 -17.26 4.50 17.25
CA ASN A 123 -16.93 5.85 17.72
C ASN A 123 -15.63 5.87 18.54
N LYS A 124 -14.49 6.07 17.87
CA LYS A 124 -13.17 6.21 18.51
C LYS A 124 -12.59 7.59 18.24
N THR A 125 -12.55 8.42 19.27
CA THR A 125 -11.83 9.70 19.27
C THR A 125 -10.70 9.62 20.27
N THR A 126 -9.47 9.82 19.83
CA THR A 126 -8.30 9.79 20.73
C THR A 126 -7.47 11.04 20.53
N ASN A 127 -7.42 11.88 21.57
CA ASN A 127 -6.44 12.95 21.66
C ASN A 127 -5.09 12.31 21.98
N SER A 128 -4.10 12.54 21.11
CA SER A 128 -2.73 12.00 21.22
C SER A 128 -2.66 10.46 21.18
N PRO A 129 -2.76 9.84 19.98
CA PRO A 129 -2.72 8.38 19.86
C PRO A 129 -1.35 7.83 20.29
N LYS A 130 -1.35 6.77 21.10
CA LYS A 130 -0.13 6.03 21.44
C LYS A 130 0.21 5.09 20.30
N MET A 131 1.48 5.10 19.90
CA MET A 131 2.02 4.15 18.93
C MET A 131 2.71 3.00 19.67
N GLY A 132 2.48 1.79 19.18
CA GLY A 132 3.26 0.60 19.50
C GLY A 132 3.98 0.11 18.26
N ILE A 133 5.22 -0.32 18.42
CA ILE A 133 6.07 -0.83 17.34
C ILE A 133 6.45 -2.27 17.66
N VAL A 134 6.35 -3.15 16.67
CA VAL A 134 6.88 -4.50 16.71
C VAL A 134 7.86 -4.65 15.56
N GLU A 135 9.12 -4.91 15.89
CA GLU A 135 10.24 -4.89 14.97
C GLU A 135 11.00 -6.22 15.04
N ASN A 136 11.35 -6.76 13.87
CA ASN A 136 12.32 -7.86 13.70
C ASN A 136 12.15 -8.99 14.73
N ALA A 137 10.94 -9.55 14.85
CA ALA A 137 10.61 -10.50 15.90
C ALA A 137 11.50 -11.76 15.87
N THR A 138 11.95 -12.17 14.69
CA THR A 138 12.77 -13.37 14.44
C THR A 138 14.28 -13.10 14.39
N GLY A 139 14.69 -11.83 14.31
CA GLY A 139 16.10 -11.42 14.34
C GLY A 139 16.83 -11.43 13.00
N ASP A 140 16.18 -11.79 11.90
CA ASP A 140 16.74 -11.93 10.56
C ASP A 140 16.26 -10.87 9.55
N LEU A 141 15.58 -9.81 10.02
CA LEU A 141 15.09 -8.70 9.20
C LEU A 141 15.83 -7.38 9.50
N GLU A 142 17.12 -7.30 9.19
CA GLU A 142 17.98 -6.12 9.46
C GLU A 142 17.41 -4.81 8.87
N GLY A 143 16.76 -4.88 7.70
CA GLY A 143 16.17 -3.71 7.03
C GLY A 143 15.07 -3.01 7.82
N SER A 144 14.37 -3.72 8.72
CA SER A 144 13.27 -3.16 9.53
C SER A 144 13.72 -2.15 10.58
N GLU A 145 15.00 -2.17 10.95
CA GLU A 145 15.54 -1.30 12.01
C GLU A 145 15.52 0.16 11.60
N TYR A 146 15.89 0.46 10.36
CA TYR A 146 15.89 1.83 9.86
C TYR A 146 14.48 2.45 9.88
N GLU A 147 13.47 1.69 9.46
CA GLU A 147 12.06 2.10 9.53
C GLU A 147 11.62 2.34 10.98
N CYS A 148 11.79 1.33 11.84
CA CYS A 148 11.23 1.35 13.19
C CYS A 148 11.90 2.38 14.10
N GLN A 149 13.22 2.56 14.00
CA GLN A 149 13.93 3.59 14.78
C GLN A 149 13.46 5.01 14.42
N ASN A 150 13.28 5.29 13.13
CA ASN A 150 12.78 6.59 12.67
C ASN A 150 11.37 6.87 13.22
N LEU A 151 10.49 5.87 13.24
CA LEU A 151 9.15 6.01 13.80
C LEU A 151 9.16 6.15 15.32
N ALA A 152 10.00 5.37 16.02
CA ALA A 152 10.15 5.47 17.46
C ALA A 152 10.57 6.89 17.88
N GLN A 153 11.49 7.52 17.13
CA GLN A 153 11.89 8.91 17.33
C GLN A 153 10.75 9.89 17.00
N MET A 154 10.10 9.73 15.83
CA MET A 154 9.05 10.63 15.36
C MET A 154 7.84 10.68 16.32
N PHE A 155 7.46 9.55 16.90
CA PHE A 155 6.32 9.44 17.81
C PHE A 155 6.71 9.39 19.29
N GLN A 156 8.00 9.51 19.61
CA GLN A 156 8.54 9.40 20.97
C GLN A 156 8.04 8.13 21.67
N VAL A 157 8.12 6.99 20.96
CA VAL A 157 7.63 5.70 21.44
C VAL A 157 8.49 5.23 22.61
N PRO A 158 7.91 5.01 23.80
CA PRO A 158 8.67 4.53 24.95
C PRO A 158 9.06 3.06 24.75
N ASN A 159 10.19 2.65 25.34
CA ASN A 159 10.74 1.30 25.17
C ASN A 159 9.75 0.16 25.50
N ASN A 160 8.82 0.38 26.44
CA ASN A 160 7.82 -0.65 26.80
C ASN A 160 6.70 -0.80 25.75
N LEU A 161 6.64 0.07 24.75
CA LEU A 161 5.74 -0.01 23.59
C LEU A 161 6.46 -0.36 22.29
N HIS A 162 7.78 -0.61 22.34
CA HIS A 162 8.60 -1.01 21.20
C HIS A 162 9.17 -2.41 21.46
N LEU A 163 8.54 -3.42 20.87
CA LEU A 163 8.94 -4.81 21.02
C LEU A 163 9.93 -5.18 19.93
N LYS A 164 11.12 -5.64 20.32
CA LYS A 164 12.18 -6.09 19.41
C LYS A 164 12.64 -7.51 19.77
N TYR A 165 12.92 -8.34 18.77
CA TYR A 165 13.48 -9.70 18.96
C TYR A 165 12.71 -10.52 20.01
N GLN A 166 13.38 -10.98 21.07
CA GLN A 166 12.82 -11.80 22.15
C GLN A 166 11.66 -11.14 22.91
N GLN A 167 11.49 -9.82 22.80
CA GLN A 167 10.37 -9.11 23.41
C GLN A 167 9.08 -9.27 22.60
N ALA A 168 9.18 -9.53 21.30
CA ALA A 168 8.06 -9.69 20.37
C ALA A 168 7.44 -11.09 20.47
N THR A 169 7.02 -11.50 21.66
CA THR A 169 6.27 -12.75 21.89
C THR A 169 4.82 -12.60 21.46
N VAL A 170 4.14 -13.73 21.20
CA VAL A 170 2.70 -13.77 20.89
C VAL A 170 1.88 -13.03 21.96
N ASN A 171 2.19 -13.26 23.25
CA ASN A 171 1.49 -12.58 24.33
C ASN A 171 1.79 -11.07 24.35
N ASN A 172 3.05 -10.65 24.24
CA ASN A 172 3.41 -9.23 24.28
C ASN A 172 2.81 -8.47 23.09
N TYR A 173 2.81 -9.07 21.90
CA TYR A 173 2.18 -8.52 20.70
C TYR A 173 0.68 -8.22 20.96
N ARG A 174 -0.05 -9.21 21.49
CA ARG A 174 -1.47 -9.07 21.78
C ARG A 174 -1.73 -8.02 22.86
N GLN A 175 -0.90 -7.94 23.90
CA GLN A 175 -1.04 -6.90 24.94
C GLN A 175 -0.73 -5.51 24.38
N LEU A 176 0.29 -5.39 23.52
CA LEU A 176 0.60 -4.15 22.83
C LEU A 176 -0.59 -3.67 21.99
N ALA A 177 -1.16 -4.55 21.17
CA ALA A 177 -2.31 -4.22 20.33
C ALA A 177 -3.55 -3.77 21.13
N LYS A 178 -3.70 -4.21 22.40
CA LYS A 178 -4.79 -3.79 23.30
C LYS A 178 -4.59 -2.40 23.90
N GLN A 179 -3.34 -1.93 24.03
CA GLN A 179 -3.03 -0.70 24.77
C GLN A 179 -2.82 0.52 23.87
N VAL A 180 -2.53 0.32 22.58
CA VAL A 180 -2.19 1.38 21.63
C VAL A 180 -3.34 1.73 20.69
N GLN A 181 -3.24 2.90 20.08
CA GLN A 181 -4.12 3.36 19.01
C GLN A 181 -3.51 3.05 17.64
N ILE A 182 -2.19 3.19 17.53
CA ILE A 182 -1.45 2.93 16.30
C ILE A 182 -0.54 1.73 16.55
N LEU A 183 -0.69 0.67 15.76
CA LEU A 183 0.20 -0.49 15.78
C LEU A 183 1.00 -0.51 14.47
N HIS A 184 2.32 -0.40 14.59
CA HIS A 184 3.25 -0.59 13.47
C HIS A 184 3.93 -1.95 13.61
N SER A 185 3.78 -2.80 12.62
CA SER A 185 4.31 -4.17 12.58
C SER A 185 5.30 -4.29 11.42
N SER A 186 6.59 -4.45 11.71
CA SER A 186 7.66 -4.66 10.74
C SER A 186 8.42 -5.94 11.09
N HIS A 187 7.89 -7.07 10.63
CA HIS A 187 8.43 -8.43 10.85
C HIS A 187 7.83 -9.42 9.82
N HIS A 188 8.23 -10.68 9.87
CA HIS A 188 7.75 -11.67 8.91
C HIS A 188 6.26 -12.00 9.08
N ALA A 189 5.62 -12.25 7.94
CA ALA A 189 4.28 -12.82 7.82
C ALA A 189 4.26 -13.79 6.63
N SER A 190 3.34 -14.74 6.66
CA SER A 190 3.09 -15.69 5.56
C SER A 190 1.59 -15.83 5.31
N ALA A 191 1.22 -15.87 4.03
CA ALA A 191 -0.14 -16.16 3.60
C ALA A 191 -0.30 -17.66 3.34
N ASP A 192 -1.38 -18.26 3.87
CA ASP A 192 -1.82 -19.60 3.51
C ASP A 192 -2.98 -19.49 2.51
N LEU A 193 -2.73 -19.89 1.26
CA LEU A 193 -3.68 -19.76 0.15
C LEU A 193 -4.66 -20.92 0.02
N ILE A 194 -4.62 -21.88 0.95
CA ILE A 194 -5.55 -23.01 0.99
C ILE A 194 -6.47 -22.86 2.19
N ASN A 195 -5.86 -22.60 3.35
CA ASN A 195 -6.53 -22.36 4.62
C ASN A 195 -6.26 -20.92 5.06
N LEU A 196 -7.05 -19.97 4.54
CA LEU A 196 -6.80 -18.54 4.77
C LEU A 196 -6.63 -18.16 6.26
N LEU A 197 -7.36 -18.82 7.16
CA LEU A 197 -7.27 -18.61 8.61
C LEU A 197 -5.91 -18.97 9.22
N ASP A 198 -5.12 -19.80 8.55
CA ASP A 198 -3.77 -20.21 8.98
C ASP A 198 -2.68 -19.24 8.49
N SER A 199 -3.04 -18.22 7.69
CA SER A 199 -2.16 -17.08 7.40
C SER A 199 -1.71 -16.44 8.70
N LYS A 200 -0.45 -16.05 8.81
CA LYS A 200 0.14 -15.76 10.12
C LYS A 200 1.22 -14.70 10.12
N LEU A 201 1.31 -14.06 11.28
CA LEU A 201 2.41 -13.22 11.72
C LEU A 201 3.40 -14.09 12.48
N HIS A 202 4.69 -14.02 12.14
CA HIS A 202 5.75 -14.74 12.84
C HIS A 202 6.30 -13.89 13.98
N LEU A 203 6.23 -14.42 15.20
CA LEU A 203 6.70 -13.80 16.44
C LEU A 203 7.87 -14.60 17.00
N PHE A 204 8.50 -14.10 18.06
CA PHE A 204 9.70 -14.73 18.62
C PHE A 204 9.46 -16.17 19.12
N ASP A 205 8.33 -16.40 19.78
CA ASP A 205 8.01 -17.66 20.46
C ASP A 205 6.87 -18.46 19.79
N GLY A 206 6.41 -18.02 18.62
CA GLY A 206 5.33 -18.68 17.89
C GLY A 206 4.71 -17.81 16.80
N ASP A 207 3.50 -18.18 16.41
CA ASP A 207 2.75 -17.51 15.35
C ASP A 207 1.45 -16.90 15.91
N VAL A 208 1.02 -15.77 15.35
CA VAL A 208 -0.35 -15.26 15.48
C VAL A 208 -1.05 -15.51 14.15
N THR A 209 -2.04 -16.39 14.15
CA THR A 209 -2.81 -16.71 12.94
C THR A 209 -3.92 -15.68 12.69
N LEU A 210 -4.41 -15.61 11.45
CA LEU A 210 -5.59 -14.82 11.10
C LEU A 210 -6.80 -15.28 11.93
N GLY A 211 -6.94 -16.59 12.14
CA GLY A 211 -7.93 -17.16 13.06
C GLY A 211 -7.85 -16.54 14.45
N ASP A 212 -6.64 -16.42 15.02
CA ASP A 212 -6.43 -15.78 16.32
C ASP A 212 -6.88 -14.32 16.31
N VAL A 213 -6.49 -13.54 15.29
CA VAL A 213 -6.82 -12.12 15.19
C VAL A 213 -8.35 -11.91 15.13
N PHE A 214 -9.11 -12.77 14.45
CA PHE A 214 -10.58 -12.70 14.43
C PHE A 214 -11.22 -12.88 15.82
N THR A 215 -10.56 -13.61 16.73
CA THR A 215 -11.03 -13.76 18.12
C THR A 215 -10.69 -12.55 18.99
N TRP A 216 -9.84 -11.64 18.53
CA TRP A 216 -9.39 -10.50 19.33
C TRP A 216 -10.45 -9.40 19.37
N ARG A 217 -10.40 -8.63 20.47
CA ARG A 217 -11.19 -7.41 20.66
C ARG A 217 -10.25 -6.32 21.12
N LEU A 218 -10.02 -5.34 20.26
CA LEU A 218 -9.03 -4.28 20.37
C LEU A 218 -9.73 -2.92 20.31
N PRO A 219 -10.52 -2.55 21.34
CA PRO A 219 -11.37 -1.36 21.30
C PRO A 219 -10.58 -0.05 21.21
N LYS A 220 -9.29 -0.04 21.59
CA LYS A 220 -8.43 1.15 21.48
C LYS A 220 -7.72 1.30 20.14
N LEU A 221 -7.56 0.21 19.40
CA LEU A 221 -6.79 0.20 18.16
C LEU A 221 -7.57 0.95 17.07
N THR A 222 -6.92 1.92 16.42
CA THR A 222 -7.49 2.71 15.31
C THR A 222 -6.74 2.45 14.02
N ASP A 223 -5.42 2.36 14.08
CA ASP A 223 -4.54 2.25 12.92
C ASP A 223 -3.63 1.04 13.06
N VAL A 224 -3.53 0.25 11.99
CA VAL A 224 -2.50 -0.79 11.86
C VAL A 224 -1.72 -0.53 10.60
N PHE A 225 -0.39 -0.60 10.69
CA PHE A 225 0.48 -0.62 9.54
C PHE A 225 1.23 -1.95 9.53
N LEU A 226 0.94 -2.77 8.53
CA LEU A 226 1.56 -4.07 8.31
C LEU A 226 2.69 -3.91 7.28
N SER A 227 3.88 -3.57 7.76
CA SER A 227 5.14 -3.64 7.03
C SER A 227 5.65 -5.09 7.02
N CYS A 228 4.76 -6.01 6.63
CA CYS A 228 5.01 -7.44 6.61
C CYS A 228 4.67 -7.96 5.21
N CYS A 229 5.46 -8.93 4.73
CA CYS A 229 5.23 -9.51 3.41
C CYS A 229 3.83 -10.12 3.30
N GLU A 230 3.17 -9.92 2.16
CA GLU A 230 2.00 -10.70 1.73
C GLU A 230 0.77 -10.62 2.65
N THR A 231 0.67 -9.59 3.49
CA THR A 231 -0.42 -9.45 4.48
C THR A 231 -1.80 -9.20 3.87
N ASN A 232 -1.87 -8.91 2.57
CA ASN A 232 -3.11 -8.81 1.81
C ASN A 232 -3.21 -9.80 0.63
N LEU A 233 -2.41 -10.87 0.61
CA LEU A 233 -2.54 -11.91 -0.39
C LEU A 233 -3.64 -12.91 -0.01
N THR A 234 -4.63 -13.03 -0.88
CA THR A 234 -5.63 -14.09 -0.82
C THR A 234 -5.76 -14.75 -2.17
N PHE A 235 -5.73 -16.09 -2.18
CA PHE A 235 -6.08 -16.91 -3.33
C PHE A 235 -6.95 -18.02 -2.76
N SER A 236 -8.17 -18.16 -3.25
CA SER A 236 -9.03 -19.28 -2.89
C SER A 236 -9.83 -19.69 -4.11
N ASN A 237 -9.74 -20.96 -4.46
CA ASN A 237 -10.62 -21.59 -5.45
C ASN A 237 -11.97 -22.01 -4.83
N LYS A 238 -12.13 -21.83 -3.52
CA LYS A 238 -13.42 -21.98 -2.82
C LYS A 238 -14.12 -20.63 -2.80
N LEU A 239 -15.37 -20.63 -3.24
CA LEU A 239 -16.32 -19.51 -3.19
C LEU A 239 -16.59 -19.14 -1.72
N ASN A 240 -15.67 -18.41 -1.11
CA ASN A 240 -15.98 -17.59 0.03
C ASN A 240 -16.14 -16.17 -0.54
N ASP A 241 -17.32 -15.59 -0.39
CA ASP A 241 -17.64 -14.26 -0.93
C ASP A 241 -16.83 -13.13 -0.24
N ASP A 242 -16.27 -13.42 0.94
CA ASP A 242 -15.50 -12.47 1.74
C ASP A 242 -13.99 -12.78 1.72
N ILE A 243 -13.19 -11.73 1.55
CA ILE A 243 -11.72 -11.82 1.69
C ILE A 243 -11.37 -12.09 3.15
N LEU A 244 -10.54 -13.11 3.37
CA LEU A 244 -9.89 -13.36 4.65
C LEU A 244 -8.40 -13.00 4.52
N SER A 245 -8.05 -11.75 4.86
CA SER A 245 -6.67 -11.29 4.96
C SER A 245 -6.34 -10.87 6.39
N ILE A 246 -5.04 -10.81 6.73
CA ILE A 246 -4.59 -10.32 8.05
C ILE A 246 -5.12 -8.92 8.33
N ALA A 247 -5.17 -8.07 7.30
CA ALA A 247 -5.78 -6.75 7.39
C ALA A 247 -7.28 -6.79 7.75
N ALA A 248 -8.07 -7.65 7.09
CA ALA A 248 -9.48 -7.84 7.42
C ALA A 248 -9.68 -8.37 8.86
N GLY A 249 -8.76 -9.22 9.33
CA GLY A 249 -8.70 -9.67 10.72
C GLY A 249 -8.56 -8.52 11.70
N PHE A 250 -7.61 -7.60 11.47
CA PHE A 250 -7.41 -6.43 12.33
C PHE A 250 -8.59 -5.45 12.31
N LEU A 251 -9.20 -5.22 11.14
CA LEU A 251 -10.44 -4.43 11.06
C LEU A 251 -11.55 -5.06 11.91
N SER A 252 -11.73 -6.38 11.80
CA SER A 252 -12.71 -7.14 12.58
C SER A 252 -12.39 -7.17 14.08
N ALA A 253 -11.11 -7.12 14.45
CA ALA A 253 -10.66 -7.01 15.83
C ALA A 253 -10.91 -5.61 16.42
N GLY A 254 -11.17 -4.62 15.58
CA GLY A 254 -11.55 -3.26 15.97
C GLY A 254 -10.70 -2.14 15.37
N ALA A 255 -9.67 -2.42 14.57
CA ALA A 255 -8.98 -1.34 13.86
C ALA A 255 -9.97 -0.59 12.94
N LEU A 256 -9.81 0.73 12.84
CA LEU A 256 -10.59 1.53 11.88
C LEU A 256 -9.95 1.49 10.50
N SER A 257 -8.62 1.40 10.45
CA SER A 257 -7.89 1.31 9.19
C SER A 257 -6.64 0.45 9.31
N VAL A 258 -6.32 -0.23 8.22
CA VAL A 258 -5.12 -1.03 8.08
C VAL A 258 -4.43 -0.68 6.77
N VAL A 259 -3.16 -0.26 6.85
CA VAL A 259 -2.27 -0.21 5.70
C VAL A 259 -1.55 -1.55 5.61
N SER A 260 -1.58 -2.16 4.43
CA SER A 260 -0.99 -3.48 4.16
C SER A 260 -0.34 -3.50 2.78
N THR A 261 0.43 -4.55 2.47
CA THR A 261 1.08 -4.72 1.18
C THR A 261 0.45 -5.83 0.35
N LEU A 262 0.28 -5.57 -0.96
CA LEU A 262 -0.16 -6.55 -1.95
C LEU A 262 0.93 -7.57 -2.31
N TRP A 263 2.19 -7.22 -2.13
CA TRP A 263 3.37 -8.07 -2.37
C TRP A 263 4.51 -7.66 -1.44
N SER A 264 5.58 -8.46 -1.40
CA SER A 264 6.82 -8.09 -0.71
C SER A 264 7.48 -6.90 -1.43
N VAL A 265 7.51 -5.74 -0.80
CA VAL A 265 8.18 -4.52 -1.29
C VAL A 265 9.63 -4.51 -0.80
N GLU A 266 10.55 -3.91 -1.56
CA GLU A 266 11.96 -3.78 -1.16
C GLU A 266 12.11 -2.91 0.11
N ASP A 267 12.90 -3.38 1.07
CA ASP A 267 13.13 -2.77 2.39
C ASP A 267 13.39 -1.26 2.33
N LYS A 268 14.27 -0.80 1.42
CA LYS A 268 14.59 0.63 1.29
C LYS A 268 13.37 1.45 0.89
N SER A 269 12.62 0.99 -0.12
CA SER A 269 11.39 1.67 -0.52
C SER A 269 10.33 1.62 0.56
N THR A 270 10.23 0.53 1.33
CA THR A 270 9.31 0.41 2.46
C THR A 270 9.64 1.41 3.56
N ALA A 271 10.90 1.51 3.99
CA ALA A 271 11.27 2.43 5.05
C ALA A 271 11.02 3.91 4.66
N GLU A 272 11.33 4.27 3.42
CA GLU A 272 11.05 5.63 2.92
C GLU A 272 9.54 5.89 2.76
N PHE A 273 8.78 4.90 2.29
CA PHE A 273 7.33 4.99 2.21
C PHE A 273 6.72 5.26 3.58
N CYS A 274 7.12 4.48 4.59
CA CYS A 274 6.59 4.56 5.94
C CYS A 274 6.93 5.89 6.59
N GLN A 275 8.16 6.37 6.42
CA GLN A 275 8.55 7.70 6.86
C GLN A 275 7.66 8.79 6.24
N LEU A 276 7.46 8.77 4.92
CA LEU A 276 6.59 9.73 4.22
C LEU A 276 5.14 9.64 4.71
N TYR A 277 4.60 8.43 4.81
CA TYR A 277 3.22 8.19 5.25
C TYR A 277 2.98 8.80 6.64
N TYR A 278 3.82 8.47 7.61
CA TYR A 278 3.65 8.98 8.97
C TYR A 278 3.97 10.47 9.10
N GLN A 279 4.88 11.02 8.29
CA GLN A 279 5.08 12.47 8.20
C GLN A 279 3.78 13.18 7.77
N PHE A 280 3.10 12.70 6.74
CA PHE A 280 1.82 13.29 6.31
C PHE A 280 0.72 13.08 7.36
N ARG A 281 0.67 11.93 8.05
CA ARG A 281 -0.25 11.72 9.18
C ARG A 281 -0.03 12.71 10.31
N ASN A 282 1.22 13.02 10.66
CA ASN A 282 1.56 14.02 11.68
C ASN A 282 1.24 15.46 11.24
N GLN A 283 1.15 15.71 9.94
CA GLN A 283 0.69 16.99 9.39
C GLN A 283 -0.84 17.14 9.39
N GLY A 284 -1.57 16.12 9.86
CA GLY A 284 -3.03 16.12 9.95
C GLY A 284 -3.75 15.57 8.71
N GLU A 285 -3.01 14.98 7.77
CA GLU A 285 -3.63 14.33 6.61
C GLU A 285 -4.42 13.08 7.01
N THR A 286 -5.53 12.85 6.31
CA THR A 286 -6.33 11.63 6.47
C THR A 286 -5.56 10.41 5.99
N ARG A 287 -5.98 9.20 6.37
CA ARG A 287 -5.23 7.97 6.02
C ARG A 287 -5.10 7.78 4.51
N PRO A 288 -6.17 7.95 3.70
CA PRO A 288 -6.07 7.79 2.26
C PRO A 288 -5.22 8.89 1.61
N GLU A 289 -5.26 10.12 2.14
CA GLU A 289 -4.46 11.23 1.62
C GLU A 289 -2.96 11.07 1.96
N ALA A 290 -2.63 10.67 3.18
CA ALA A 290 -1.25 10.37 3.58
C ALA A 290 -0.67 9.22 2.75
N LEU A 291 -1.45 8.15 2.50
CA LEU A 291 -1.05 7.04 1.62
C LEU A 291 -0.75 7.55 0.20
N ARG A 292 -1.70 8.30 -0.38
CA ARG A 292 -1.57 8.88 -1.72
C ARG A 292 -0.34 9.78 -1.84
N LYS A 293 -0.13 10.69 -0.89
CA LYS A 293 1.03 11.60 -0.88
C LYS A 293 2.35 10.84 -0.71
N ALA A 294 2.38 9.81 0.13
CA ALA A 294 3.56 8.95 0.27
C ALA A 294 3.88 8.20 -1.03
N GLN A 295 2.88 7.65 -1.71
CA GLN A 295 3.05 7.00 -3.02
C GLN A 295 3.58 7.99 -4.07
N PHE A 296 3.01 9.20 -4.11
CA PHE A 296 3.39 10.27 -5.02
C PHE A 296 4.83 10.78 -4.79
N GLU A 297 5.24 10.99 -3.53
CA GLU A 297 6.59 11.45 -3.24
C GLU A 297 7.63 10.33 -3.43
N LEU A 298 7.29 9.08 -3.11
CA LEU A 298 8.20 7.95 -3.31
C LEU A 298 8.50 7.72 -4.79
N ARG A 299 7.47 7.73 -5.66
CA ARG A 299 7.66 7.51 -7.11
C ARG A 299 8.44 8.63 -7.81
N LYS A 300 8.61 9.79 -7.18
CA LYS A 300 9.45 10.88 -7.71
C LYS A 300 10.94 10.64 -7.47
N ARG A 301 11.30 9.74 -6.54
CA ARG A 301 12.69 9.39 -6.26
C ARG A 301 13.24 8.50 -7.38
N GLU A 302 14.46 8.80 -7.83
CA GLU A 302 15.06 8.16 -9.01
C GLU A 302 15.05 6.62 -8.93
N ASN A 303 15.37 6.09 -7.74
CA ASN A 303 15.46 4.65 -7.50
C ASN A 303 14.10 3.97 -7.33
N PHE A 304 13.00 4.72 -7.14
CA PHE A 304 11.69 4.18 -6.77
C PHE A 304 10.57 4.57 -7.72
N LYS A 305 10.90 5.06 -8.92
CA LYS A 305 9.94 5.39 -9.99
C LYS A 305 9.02 4.22 -10.36
N HIS A 306 9.55 3.00 -10.33
CA HIS A 306 8.82 1.83 -10.76
C HIS A 306 7.67 1.47 -9.77
N PRO A 307 6.42 1.21 -10.25
CA PRO A 307 5.27 0.93 -9.37
C PRO A 307 5.45 -0.18 -8.34
N TYR A 308 6.36 -1.13 -8.59
CA TYR A 308 6.77 -2.14 -7.61
C TYR A 308 7.07 -1.57 -6.21
N HIS A 309 7.69 -0.39 -6.14
CA HIS A 309 8.16 0.20 -4.88
C HIS A 309 7.08 0.92 -4.08
N TRP A 310 5.97 1.33 -4.70
CA TRP A 310 4.98 2.23 -4.06
C TRP A 310 3.53 1.77 -4.22
N ALA A 311 3.21 1.04 -5.28
CA ALA A 311 1.84 0.63 -5.60
C ALA A 311 1.37 -0.59 -4.81
N GLY A 312 2.29 -1.26 -4.11
CA GLY A 312 1.98 -2.41 -3.26
C GLY A 312 1.25 -2.00 -1.98
N PHE A 313 1.42 -0.76 -1.51
CA PHE A 313 0.77 -0.25 -0.31
C PHE A 313 -0.68 0.09 -0.58
N VAL A 314 -1.60 -0.50 0.19
CA VAL A 314 -3.03 -0.26 0.09
C VAL A 314 -3.61 0.01 1.49
N SER A 315 -4.57 0.93 1.55
CA SER A 315 -5.32 1.24 2.77
C SER A 315 -6.67 0.54 2.74
N GLN A 316 -6.99 -0.13 3.85
CA GLN A 316 -8.28 -0.77 4.11
C GLN A 316 -9.01 -0.14 5.28
N GLY A 317 -10.35 -0.12 5.23
CA GLY A 317 -11.21 0.43 6.27
C GLY A 317 -11.60 1.90 6.06
N LEU A 318 -11.63 2.66 7.15
CA LEU A 318 -12.08 4.05 7.21
C LEU A 318 -11.00 5.09 6.94
N GLU A 319 -11.45 6.33 6.82
CA GLU A 319 -10.66 7.54 6.59
C GLU A 319 -9.80 7.93 7.81
#